data_AF-A0A3N5HPB8-F1
#
_entry.id   AF-A0A3N5HPB8-F1
#
_cell.length_a   1.000
_cell.length_b   1.000
_cell.length_c   1.000
_cell.angle_alpha   90.00
_cell.angle_beta   90.00
_cell.angle_gamma   90.00
#
_symmetry.space_group_name_H-M   'P 1'
#
loop_
_entity.id
_entity.type
_entity.pdbx_description
1 polymer ?
#
loop_
_entity_poly.entity_id
_entity_poly.type
_entity_poly.pdbx_seq_one_letter_code
_entity_poly.pdbx_strand_id
1 'polypeptide(L)'
;MFAARKCLFFIMMVAGVLGTPFASSQEAKLATLLQNAPPGVNSVAYVNPPALKKLMSEANFKSSLSESVEEVWLASAIDPISLVHQWEAGFAQMDRALSAEALAQIVGGYVDRVADKDVVWTPKQSYLVPLADNRIGFLRPAKRAMLATWLSGARQPAPPSYLAQQS
;
A
#
# COMPACT_ATOMS: atom_id res chain seq x y z
N MET A 1 -33.26 -63.74 -31.92
CA MET A 1 -32.99 -62.28 -31.89
C MET A 1 -32.26 -61.96 -30.59
N PHE A 2 -30.95 -61.76 -30.66
CA PHE A 2 -30.10 -61.31 -29.54
C PHE A 2 -29.99 -59.78 -29.60
N ALA A 3 -30.33 -59.08 -28.51
CA ALA A 3 -30.06 -57.65 -28.36
C ALA A 3 -29.17 -57.45 -27.12
N ALA A 4 -27.91 -57.13 -27.38
CA ALA A 4 -26.87 -56.90 -26.40
C ALA A 4 -27.08 -55.56 -25.67
N ARG A 5 -27.15 -55.59 -24.34
CA ARG A 5 -27.08 -54.40 -23.49
C ARG A 5 -25.62 -53.95 -23.37
N LYS A 6 -25.27 -52.85 -24.05
CA LYS A 6 -24.10 -52.03 -23.73
C LYS A 6 -24.57 -50.91 -22.79
N CYS A 7 -24.27 -51.01 -21.50
CA CYS A 7 -24.32 -49.85 -20.61
C CYS A 7 -22.89 -49.43 -20.31
N LEU A 8 -22.55 -48.29 -20.88
CA LEU A 8 -21.27 -47.61 -20.90
C LEU A 8 -20.94 -47.09 -19.49
N PHE A 9 -19.73 -47.39 -19.02
CA PHE A 9 -19.13 -46.81 -17.81
C PHE A 9 -19.05 -45.29 -17.94
N PHE A 10 -19.67 -44.55 -17.01
CA PHE A 10 -19.54 -43.11 -16.90
C PHE A 10 -18.37 -42.79 -15.96
N ILE A 11 -17.20 -42.50 -16.54
CA ILE A 11 -16.02 -42.00 -15.80
C ILE A 11 -16.26 -40.52 -15.50
N MET A 12 -16.50 -40.20 -14.23
CA MET A 12 -16.57 -38.84 -13.73
C MET A 12 -15.14 -38.31 -13.53
N MET A 13 -14.63 -37.63 -14.57
CA MET A 13 -13.35 -36.93 -14.53
C MET A 13 -13.52 -35.60 -13.79
N VAL A 14 -13.09 -35.54 -12.52
CA VAL A 14 -13.00 -34.29 -11.76
C VAL A 14 -11.75 -33.55 -12.24
N ALA A 15 -11.90 -32.75 -13.29
CA ALA A 15 -10.91 -31.76 -13.71
C ALA A 15 -11.47 -30.37 -13.39
N GLY A 16 -11.23 -29.92 -12.16
CA GLY A 16 -11.68 -28.64 -11.65
C GLY A 16 -10.59 -27.95 -10.84
N VAL A 17 -9.38 -27.81 -11.41
CA VAL A 17 -8.40 -26.85 -10.89
C VAL A 17 -8.83 -25.47 -11.40
N LEU A 18 -9.81 -24.88 -10.72
CA LEU A 18 -10.11 -23.47 -10.84
C LEU A 18 -8.96 -22.71 -10.18
N GLY A 19 -8.03 -22.23 -11.01
CA GLY A 19 -7.03 -21.26 -10.58
C GLY A 19 -7.73 -20.05 -9.98
N THR A 20 -7.46 -19.80 -8.70
CA THR A 20 -8.07 -18.72 -7.94
C THR A 20 -7.48 -17.38 -8.41
N PRO A 21 -8.28 -16.43 -8.94
CA PRO A 21 -7.79 -15.13 -9.42
C PRO A 21 -7.40 -14.16 -8.30
N PHE A 22 -7.52 -14.56 -7.03
CA PHE A 22 -7.28 -13.68 -5.89
C PHE A 22 -5.80 -13.38 -5.65
N ALA A 23 -4.90 -14.33 -5.97
CA ALA A 23 -3.47 -14.17 -5.75
C ALA A 23 -2.84 -13.06 -6.62
N SER A 24 -3.31 -12.88 -7.87
CA SER A 24 -2.69 -11.95 -8.81
C SER A 24 -2.90 -10.47 -8.45
N SER A 25 -4.02 -10.14 -7.79
CA SER A 25 -4.35 -8.74 -7.47
C SER A 25 -3.50 -8.16 -6.33
N GLN A 26 -3.24 -8.96 -5.29
CA GLN A 26 -2.39 -8.55 -4.16
C GLN A 26 -0.93 -8.50 -4.58
N GLU A 27 -0.50 -9.45 -5.40
CA GLU A 27 0.84 -9.47 -5.98
C GLU A 27 1.09 -8.23 -6.85
N ALA A 28 0.12 -7.83 -7.67
CA ALA A 28 0.22 -6.60 -8.46
C ALA A 28 0.32 -5.34 -7.60
N LYS A 29 -0.45 -5.24 -6.51
CA LYS A 29 -0.36 -4.12 -5.55
C LYS A 29 0.99 -4.09 -4.84
N LEU A 30 1.49 -5.24 -4.39
CA LEU A 30 2.79 -5.37 -3.75
C LEU A 30 3.92 -5.00 -4.71
N ALA A 31 3.89 -5.51 -5.95
CA ALA A 31 4.86 -5.17 -6.98
C ALA A 31 4.86 -3.66 -7.25
N THR A 32 3.67 -3.04 -7.34
CA THR A 32 3.54 -1.60 -7.53
C THR A 32 4.12 -0.81 -6.34
N LEU A 33 3.86 -1.25 -5.11
CA LEU A 33 4.41 -0.64 -3.91
C LEU A 33 5.94 -0.69 -3.93
N LEU A 34 6.52 -1.87 -4.20
CA LEU A 34 7.97 -2.09 -4.20
C LEU A 34 8.69 -1.37 -5.34
N GLN A 35 8.08 -1.33 -6.53
CA GLN A 35 8.64 -0.63 -7.69
C GLN A 35 8.77 0.87 -7.45
N ASN A 36 7.81 1.45 -6.73
CA ASN A 36 7.78 2.87 -6.42
C ASN A 36 8.42 3.18 -5.06
N ALA A 37 8.81 2.18 -4.28
CA ALA A 37 9.32 2.45 -2.95
C ALA A 37 10.69 3.17 -3.02
N PRO A 38 10.94 4.10 -2.09
CA PRO A 38 12.26 4.70 -1.94
C PRO A 38 13.37 3.64 -1.74
N PRO A 39 14.64 3.94 -2.03
CA PRO A 39 15.72 2.98 -1.82
C PRO A 39 15.85 2.51 -0.37
N GLY A 40 16.34 1.28 -0.21
CA GLY A 40 16.61 0.69 1.10
C GLY A 40 15.41 -0.01 1.77
N VAL A 41 14.35 -0.32 1.01
CA VAL A 41 13.22 -1.13 1.53
C VAL A 41 13.74 -2.42 2.13
N ASN A 42 13.39 -2.68 3.38
CA ASN A 42 13.67 -3.94 4.05
C ASN A 42 12.47 -4.47 4.85
N SER A 43 11.34 -3.79 4.77
CA SER A 43 10.11 -4.18 5.46
C SER A 43 8.88 -3.77 4.63
N VAL A 44 7.87 -4.63 4.63
CA VAL A 44 6.56 -4.40 4.00
C VAL A 44 5.49 -4.85 4.99
N ALA A 45 4.41 -4.08 5.09
CA ALA A 45 3.23 -4.48 5.84
C ALA A 45 1.94 -4.26 5.04
N TYR A 46 1.00 -5.16 5.29
CA TYR A 46 -0.37 -5.11 4.81
C TYR A 46 -1.30 -5.16 6.01
N VAL A 47 -2.27 -4.25 6.05
CA VAL A 47 -3.28 -4.20 7.11
C VAL A 47 -4.66 -4.18 6.46
N ASN A 48 -5.56 -5.02 6.98
CA ASN A 48 -6.98 -4.99 6.68
C ASN A 48 -7.74 -4.47 7.92
N PRO A 49 -8.02 -3.15 8.01
CA PRO A 49 -8.65 -2.57 9.19
C PRO A 49 -10.01 -3.18 9.53
N PRO A 50 -10.92 -3.50 8.58
CA PRO A 50 -12.18 -4.17 8.91
C PRO A 50 -11.99 -5.51 9.62
N ALA A 51 -11.10 -6.38 9.11
CA ALA A 51 -10.80 -7.66 9.73
C ALA A 51 -10.12 -7.49 11.09
N LEU A 52 -9.15 -6.57 11.19
CA LEU A 52 -8.46 -6.27 12.44
C LEU A 52 -9.43 -5.74 13.51
N LYS A 53 -10.33 -4.84 13.14
CA LYS A 53 -11.36 -4.30 14.03
C LYS A 53 -12.30 -5.39 14.53
N LYS A 54 -12.73 -6.30 13.65
CA LYS A 54 -13.54 -7.46 14.03
C LYS A 54 -12.82 -8.32 15.07
N LEU A 55 -11.55 -8.67 14.81
CA LEU A 55 -10.73 -9.45 15.75
C LEU A 55 -10.57 -8.74 17.11
N MET A 56 -10.30 -7.42 17.10
CA MET A 56 -10.20 -6.64 18.34
C MET A 56 -11.52 -6.62 19.11
N SER A 57 -12.65 -6.44 18.42
CA SER A 57 -13.97 -6.44 19.04
C SER A 57 -14.32 -7.79 19.67
N GLU A 58 -14.02 -8.89 18.99
CA GLU A 58 -14.24 -10.26 19.51
C GLU A 58 -13.38 -10.53 20.76
N ALA A 59 -12.20 -9.92 20.84
CA ALA A 59 -11.31 -9.98 21.99
C ALA A 59 -11.62 -8.92 23.08
N ASN A 60 -12.73 -8.18 22.98
CA ASN A 60 -13.10 -7.08 23.87
C ASN A 60 -12.06 -5.94 23.96
N PHE A 61 -11.23 -5.76 22.93
CA PHE A 61 -10.35 -4.61 22.80
C PHE A 61 -11.06 -3.44 22.11
N LYS A 62 -10.95 -2.23 22.67
CA LYS A 62 -11.40 -1.01 22.00
C LYS A 62 -10.50 -0.71 20.80
N SER A 63 -11.10 -0.50 19.64
CA SER A 63 -10.40 -0.11 18.42
C SER A 63 -10.67 1.36 18.10
N SER A 64 -9.62 2.11 17.78
CA SER A 64 -9.68 3.48 17.24
C SER A 64 -9.49 3.51 15.71
N LEU A 65 -9.64 2.36 15.04
CA LEU A 65 -9.51 2.27 13.59
C LEU A 65 -10.67 3.00 12.91
N SER A 66 -10.33 3.77 11.88
CA SER A 66 -11.31 4.48 11.05
C SER A 66 -12.16 3.50 10.26
N GLU A 67 -13.46 3.78 10.15
CA GLU A 67 -14.40 3.01 9.30
C GLU A 67 -14.15 3.25 7.81
N SER A 68 -13.56 4.38 7.46
CA SER A 68 -13.36 4.79 6.06
C SER A 68 -12.10 4.21 5.42
N VAL A 69 -11.31 3.41 6.15
CA VAL A 69 -10.08 2.79 5.62
C VAL A 69 -10.30 1.30 5.42
N GLU A 70 -10.24 0.86 4.17
CA GLU A 70 -10.48 -0.53 3.79
C GLU A 70 -9.20 -1.36 3.83
N GLU A 71 -8.07 -0.73 3.50
CA GLU A 71 -6.80 -1.40 3.28
C GLU A 71 -5.64 -0.44 3.53
N VAL A 72 -4.52 -0.94 4.04
CA VAL A 72 -3.28 -0.17 4.12
C VAL A 72 -2.12 -1.04 3.64
N TRP A 73 -1.35 -0.52 2.70
CA TRP A 73 -0.09 -1.08 2.23
C TRP A 73 1.03 -0.11 2.54
N LEU A 74 2.13 -0.61 3.10
CA LEU A 74 3.29 0.21 3.40
C LEU A 74 4.59 -0.55 3.19
N ALA A 75 5.60 0.17 2.72
CA ALA A 75 6.98 -0.24 2.69
C ALA A 75 7.78 0.69 3.61
N SER A 76 8.84 0.18 4.19
CA SER A 76 9.73 0.99 5.03
C SER A 76 11.18 0.52 4.95
N ALA A 77 12.07 1.46 5.28
CA ALA A 77 13.45 1.17 5.62
C ALA A 77 13.61 1.33 7.14
N ILE A 78 13.87 0.22 7.82
CA ILE A 78 14.08 0.15 9.26
C ILE A 78 15.58 -0.07 9.49
N ASP A 79 16.20 0.73 10.35
CA ASP A 79 17.55 0.40 10.83
C ASP A 79 17.46 -0.87 11.69
N PRO A 80 18.13 -1.98 11.33
CA PRO A 80 17.99 -3.25 12.05
C PRO A 80 18.60 -3.22 13.45
N ILE A 81 19.46 -2.25 13.76
CA ILE A 81 20.08 -2.11 15.08
C ILE A 81 19.18 -1.29 16.01
N SER A 82 18.74 -0.11 15.55
CA SER A 82 17.93 0.80 16.38
C SER A 82 16.43 0.54 16.29
N LEU A 83 15.97 -0.22 15.30
CA LEU A 83 14.56 -0.43 14.94
C LEU A 83 13.81 0.88 14.64
N VAL A 84 14.54 1.94 14.31
CA VAL A 84 13.97 3.23 13.91
C VAL A 84 13.73 3.24 12.40
N HIS A 85 12.55 3.70 12.01
CA HIS A 85 12.22 3.92 10.61
C HIS A 85 13.02 5.11 10.06
N GLN A 86 13.85 4.84 9.05
CA GLN A 86 14.50 5.89 8.26
C GLN A 86 13.48 6.60 7.37
N TRP A 87 12.54 5.82 6.83
CA TRP A 87 11.36 6.29 6.13
C TRP A 87 10.28 5.20 6.07
N GLU A 88 9.05 5.64 5.84
CA GLU A 88 7.86 4.83 5.60
C GLU A 88 7.07 5.46 4.45
N ALA A 89 6.62 4.64 3.51
CA ALA A 89 5.83 5.09 2.37
C ALA A 89 4.79 4.04 2.00
N GLY A 90 3.61 4.48 1.56
CA GLY A 90 2.54 3.56 1.29
C GLY A 90 1.28 4.23 0.78
N PHE A 91 0.20 3.47 0.78
CA PHE A 91 -1.12 3.99 0.50
C PHE A 91 -2.18 3.33 1.38
N ALA A 92 -3.21 4.09 1.69
CA ALA A 92 -4.45 3.60 2.26
C ALA A 92 -5.55 3.62 1.19
N GLN A 93 -6.31 2.53 1.10
CA GLN A 93 -7.54 2.47 0.31
C GLN A 93 -8.68 3.02 1.16
N MET A 94 -9.40 4.00 0.62
CA MET A 94 -10.53 4.63 1.29
C MET A 94 -11.85 4.19 0.67
N ASP A 95 -12.92 4.27 1.47
CA ASP A 95 -14.31 4.11 1.03
C ASP A 95 -14.73 5.17 -0.02
N ARG A 96 -14.11 6.35 0.02
CA ARG A 96 -14.36 7.48 -0.87
C ARG A 96 -13.12 8.31 -1.13
N ALA A 97 -13.08 8.99 -2.29
CA ALA A 97 -12.04 9.97 -2.58
C ALA A 97 -12.12 11.17 -1.63
N LEU A 98 -10.95 11.67 -1.22
CA LEU A 98 -10.81 12.90 -0.44
C LEU A 98 -9.89 13.87 -1.20
N SER A 99 -10.27 15.15 -1.26
CA SER A 99 -9.42 16.19 -1.82
C SER A 99 -8.28 16.56 -0.86
N ALA A 100 -7.26 17.24 -1.38
CA ALA A 100 -6.15 17.72 -0.54
C ALA A 100 -6.65 18.71 0.53
N GLU A 101 -7.60 19.58 0.19
CA GLU A 101 -8.18 20.56 1.10
C GLU A 101 -8.96 19.89 2.23
N ALA A 102 -9.79 18.90 1.90
CA ALA A 102 -10.53 18.12 2.88
C ALA A 102 -9.59 17.38 3.83
N LEU A 103 -8.53 16.78 3.29
CA LEU A 103 -7.50 16.13 4.10
C LEU A 103 -6.76 17.11 5.01
N ALA A 104 -6.36 18.28 4.49
CA ALA A 104 -5.69 19.31 5.28
C ALA A 104 -6.54 19.78 6.46
N GLN A 105 -7.84 19.96 6.24
CA GLN A 105 -8.80 20.30 7.31
C GLN A 105 -8.91 19.20 8.37
N ILE A 106 -9.02 17.93 7.96
CA ILE A 106 -9.17 16.79 8.87
C ILE A 106 -7.92 16.62 9.75
N VAL A 107 -6.72 16.75 9.17
CA VAL A 107 -5.46 16.45 9.86
C VAL A 107 -4.81 17.67 10.53
N GLY A 108 -5.40 18.86 10.37
CA GLY A 108 -4.82 20.12 10.85
C GLY A 108 -3.52 20.50 10.12
N GLY A 109 -3.44 20.15 8.83
CA GLY A 109 -2.29 20.37 7.96
C GLY A 109 -2.48 21.56 7.01
N TYR A 110 -1.62 21.63 5.99
CA TYR A 110 -1.77 22.57 4.88
C TYR A 110 -1.49 21.88 3.54
N VAL A 111 -2.07 22.45 2.48
CA VAL A 111 -1.83 21.98 1.10
C VAL A 111 -0.51 22.56 0.60
N ASP A 112 0.38 21.70 0.12
CA ASP A 112 1.62 22.02 -0.59
C ASP A 112 1.51 21.52 -2.04
N ARG A 113 2.33 22.07 -2.93
CA ARG A 113 2.43 21.68 -4.33
C ARG A 113 3.78 21.00 -4.54
N VAL A 114 3.79 19.70 -4.84
CA VAL A 114 5.02 18.92 -5.07
C VAL A 114 4.88 18.08 -6.33
N ALA A 115 5.83 18.22 -7.27
CA ALA A 115 5.82 17.51 -8.55
C ALA A 115 4.47 17.60 -9.29
N ASP A 116 3.92 18.82 -9.38
CA ASP A 116 2.61 19.12 -9.99
C ASP A 116 1.42 18.37 -9.41
N LYS A 117 1.54 17.91 -8.17
CA LYS A 117 0.46 17.31 -7.38
C LYS A 117 0.20 18.12 -6.12
N ASP A 118 -1.06 18.23 -5.77
CA ASP A 118 -1.48 18.83 -4.51
C ASP A 118 -1.36 17.77 -3.43
N VAL A 119 -0.58 18.07 -2.40
CA VAL A 119 -0.27 17.17 -1.31
C VAL A 119 -0.56 17.87 0.01
N VAL A 120 -0.75 17.11 1.08
CA VAL A 120 -1.03 17.66 2.40
C VAL A 120 0.14 17.39 3.32
N TRP A 121 0.77 18.43 3.82
CA TRP A 121 1.69 18.32 4.94
C TRP A 121 0.91 18.19 6.25
N THR A 122 1.30 17.27 7.12
CA THR A 122 0.66 17.04 8.42
C THR A 122 1.57 17.47 9.58
N PRO A 123 1.00 17.97 10.71
CA PRO A 123 1.77 18.29 11.92
C PRO A 123 2.60 17.13 12.47
N LYS A 124 2.23 15.89 12.12
CA LYS A 124 2.93 14.66 12.51
C LYS A 124 4.14 14.33 11.64
N GLN A 125 4.63 15.29 10.84
CA GLN A 125 5.81 15.13 9.98
C GLN A 125 5.61 14.06 8.90
N SER A 126 4.41 14.01 8.30
CA SER A 126 4.10 13.16 7.15
C SER A 126 3.47 13.97 6.03
N TYR A 127 3.67 13.55 4.79
CA TYR A 127 2.88 13.98 3.64
C TYR A 127 1.76 12.98 3.37
N LEU A 128 0.58 13.49 3.01
CA LEU A 128 -0.53 12.73 2.45
C LEU A 128 -0.77 13.18 1.00
N VAL A 129 -1.09 12.24 0.12
CA VAL A 129 -1.24 12.49 -1.31
C VAL A 129 -2.55 11.87 -1.76
N PRO A 130 -3.57 12.67 -2.13
CA PRO A 130 -4.71 12.15 -2.86
C PRO A 130 -4.27 11.48 -4.16
N LEU A 131 -4.64 10.22 -4.33
CA LEU A 131 -4.38 9.42 -5.52
C LEU A 131 -5.71 9.01 -6.17
N ALA A 132 -5.64 8.50 -7.39
CA ALA A 132 -6.79 7.90 -8.06
C ALA A 132 -7.31 6.66 -7.29
N ASP A 133 -8.52 6.22 -7.63
CA ASP A 133 -9.18 5.03 -7.07
C ASP A 133 -9.41 5.11 -5.56
N ASN A 134 -9.76 6.29 -5.04
CA ASN A 134 -9.98 6.52 -3.60
C ASN A 134 -8.77 6.16 -2.72
N ARG A 135 -7.55 6.32 -3.25
CA ARG A 135 -6.33 6.05 -2.47
C ARG A 135 -5.74 7.32 -1.89
N ILE A 136 -5.17 7.18 -0.70
CA ILE A 136 -4.35 8.21 -0.08
C ILE A 136 -2.95 7.64 0.09
N GLY A 137 -2.03 8.17 -0.70
CA GLY A 137 -0.61 7.93 -0.52
C GLY A 137 -0.11 8.63 0.75
N PHE A 138 0.89 8.07 1.41
CA PHE A 138 1.58 8.74 2.51
C PHE A 138 3.08 8.51 2.48
N LEU A 139 3.82 9.48 3.00
CA LEU A 139 5.28 9.44 3.14
C LEU A 139 5.69 10.07 4.48
N ARG A 140 6.54 9.37 5.23
CA ARG A 140 7.14 9.83 6.48
C ARG A 140 8.63 9.50 6.48
N PRO A 141 9.53 10.36 7.01
CA PRO A 141 9.26 11.72 7.45
C PRO A 141 8.91 12.65 6.27
N ALA A 142 8.38 13.83 6.56
CA ALA A 142 7.96 14.84 5.58
C ALA A 142 9.15 15.50 4.84
N LYS A 143 9.90 14.70 4.07
CA LYS A 143 11.01 15.14 3.23
C LYS A 143 10.50 15.44 1.82
N ARG A 144 10.33 16.73 1.49
CA ARG A 144 9.75 17.19 0.22
C ARG A 144 10.48 16.66 -1.02
N ALA A 145 11.81 16.60 -1.00
CA ALA A 145 12.61 16.06 -2.11
C ALA A 145 12.37 14.55 -2.33
N MET A 146 12.28 13.80 -1.24
CA MET A 146 11.96 12.37 -1.27
C MET A 146 10.54 12.13 -1.79
N LEU A 147 9.58 12.97 -1.38
CA LEU A 147 8.23 12.96 -1.92
C LEU A 147 8.22 13.24 -3.42
N ALA A 148 8.93 14.26 -3.88
CA ALA A 148 9.01 14.60 -5.30
C ALA A 148 9.54 13.42 -6.14
N THR A 149 10.60 12.74 -5.66
CA THR A 149 11.11 11.53 -6.29
C THR A 149 10.07 10.42 -6.31
N TRP A 150 9.43 10.14 -5.18
CA TRP A 150 8.38 9.12 -5.07
C TRP A 150 7.21 9.37 -6.04
N LEU A 151 6.75 10.62 -6.14
CA LEU A 151 5.64 11.02 -7.02
C LEU A 151 5.99 11.00 -8.50
N SER A 152 7.26 11.23 -8.84
CA SER A 152 7.74 11.18 -10.22
C SER A 152 7.90 9.76 -10.75
N GLY A 153 7.88 8.74 -9.89
CA GLY A 153 8.23 7.36 -10.25
C GLY A 153 9.70 7.20 -10.68
N ALA A 154 10.51 8.26 -10.60
CA ALA A 154 11.92 8.20 -10.91
C ALA A 154 12.66 7.51 -9.75
N ARG A 155 13.45 6.49 -10.07
CA ARG A 155 14.43 5.94 -9.13
C ARG A 155 15.39 7.07 -8.74
N GLN A 156 15.70 7.26 -7.45
CA GLN A 156 16.66 8.29 -7.02
C GLN A 156 17.89 8.21 -7.93
N PRO A 157 18.29 9.31 -8.60
CA PRO A 157 19.58 9.37 -9.26
C PRO A 157 20.63 9.02 -8.20
N ALA A 158 21.61 8.19 -8.58
CA ALA A 158 22.75 7.92 -7.70
C ALA A 158 23.31 9.26 -7.19
N PRO A 159 23.72 9.36 -5.91
CA PRO A 159 24.31 10.59 -5.41
C PRO A 159 25.45 11.03 -6.35
N PRO A 160 25.58 12.34 -6.63
CA PRO A 160 26.67 12.84 -7.45
C PRO A 160 28.01 12.29 -6.98
N SER A 161 28.89 11.92 -7.92
CA SER A 161 30.15 11.22 -7.64
C SER A 161 31.05 11.95 -6.63
N TYR A 162 30.92 13.27 -6.50
CA TYR A 162 31.68 14.05 -5.52
C TYR A 162 31.24 13.84 -4.06
N LEU A 163 29.98 13.47 -3.79
CA LEU A 163 29.51 13.14 -2.43
C LEU A 163 29.94 11.74 -2.00
N ALA A 164 30.07 10.82 -2.97
CA ALA A 164 30.56 9.46 -2.72
C ALA A 164 32.07 9.42 -2.38
N GLN A 165 32.80 10.50 -2.63
CA GLN A 165 34.23 10.62 -2.33
C GLN A 165 34.52 11.20 -0.92
N GLN A 166 33.48 11.63 -0.18
CA GLN A 166 33.62 12.28 1.13
C GLN A 166 33.19 11.41 2.31
N SER A 167 32.79 10.16 2.06
CA SER A 167 32.43 9.14 3.06
C SER A 167 33.43 8.00 3.04
#